data_AF-A0A528TRH2-F1
#
_entry.id   AF-A0A528TRH2-F1
#
_cell.length_a   1.000
_cell.length_b   1.000
_cell.length_c   1.000
_cell.angle_alpha   90.00
_cell.angle_beta   90.00
_cell.angle_gamma   90.00
#
_symmetry.space_group_name_H-M   'P 1'
#
loop_
_entity.id
_entity.type
_entity.pdbx_description
1 polymer ?
#
loop_
_entity_poly.entity_id
_entity_poly.type
_entity_poly.pdbx_seq_one_letter_code
_entity_poly.pdbx_strand_id
1 'polypeptide(L)'
;ILGAAIGYFHLETGHSLKPLCDAFVDVVKIITVPVIFLTMATGIAGMSDLQKVGRVAAKAMVYFLTFSTLALVVGLIVANIVQPGAGLNIDPASLDVEAVKGYVATAHEQSVTSFLMNIIPSTIASAFAEGDILQVLFLSVLFLSILFGAVCRYNGRSLFSLVRYIKDELLLAMSSSEAALASLMEKMEKAGATHSVVGL
;
A
#
# COMPACT_ATOMS: atom_id res chain seq x y z
N ILE A 1 2.40 -0.55 25.54
CA ILE A 1 2.20 -0.82 26.99
C ILE A 1 1.83 0.46 27.75
N LEU A 2 2.66 1.52 27.71
CA LEU A 2 2.35 2.80 28.37
C LEU A 2 1.02 3.43 27.90
N GLY A 3 0.73 3.44 26.58
CA GLY A 3 -0.55 3.95 26.07
C GLY A 3 -1.77 3.15 26.55
N ALA A 4 -1.63 1.83 26.71
CA ALA A 4 -2.69 0.97 27.26
C ALA A 4 -2.90 1.22 28.75
N ALA A 5 -1.82 1.45 29.51
CA ALA A 5 -1.91 1.84 30.91
C ALA A 5 -2.59 3.21 31.08
N ILE A 6 -2.23 4.20 30.26
CA ILE A 6 -2.86 5.53 30.29
C ILE A 6 -4.34 5.45 29.93
N GLY A 7 -4.71 4.71 28.88
CA GLY A 7 -6.12 4.51 28.50
C GLY A 7 -6.95 3.79 29.57
N TYR A 8 -6.33 2.89 30.35
CA TYR A 8 -7.01 2.19 31.46
C TYR A 8 -7.14 3.03 32.73
N PHE A 9 -6.08 3.73 33.13
CA PHE A 9 -6.07 4.49 34.39
C PHE A 9 -6.65 5.91 34.24
N HIS A 10 -6.59 6.51 33.05
CA HIS A 10 -7.04 7.88 32.77
C HIS A 10 -7.80 7.95 31.44
N LEU A 11 -9.09 7.59 31.48
CA LEU A 11 -9.97 7.52 30.31
C LEU A 11 -10.08 8.88 29.56
N GLU A 12 -10.26 9.98 30.30
CA GLU A 12 -10.29 11.35 29.78
C GLU A 12 -9.02 11.74 29.01
N THR A 13 -7.84 11.39 29.56
CA THR A 13 -6.55 11.65 28.91
C THR A 13 -6.36 10.75 27.69
N GLY A 14 -6.86 9.51 27.73
CA GLY A 14 -6.89 8.59 26.59
C GLY A 14 -7.71 9.12 25.41
N HIS A 15 -8.89 9.69 25.68
CA HIS A 15 -9.74 10.29 24.64
C HIS A 15 -9.07 11.52 24.01
N SER A 16 -8.38 12.32 24.84
CA SER A 16 -7.63 13.51 24.40
C SER A 16 -6.40 13.17 23.53
N LEU A 17 -5.89 11.93 23.61
CA LEU A 17 -4.79 11.43 22.78
C LEU A 17 -5.25 10.94 21.39
N LYS A 18 -6.56 10.81 21.14
CA LYS A 18 -7.10 10.42 19.83
C LYS A 18 -6.57 11.27 18.66
N PRO A 19 -6.57 12.62 18.72
CA PRO A 19 -6.02 13.44 17.62
C PRO A 19 -4.54 13.16 17.32
N LEU A 20 -3.74 12.80 18.33
CA LEU A 20 -2.34 12.40 18.12
C LEU A 20 -2.25 11.07 17.37
N CYS A 21 -3.14 10.13 17.70
CA CYS A 21 -3.23 8.84 17.03
C CYS A 21 -3.70 9.00 15.57
N ASP A 22 -4.73 9.82 15.35
CA ASP A 22 -5.27 10.13 14.01
C ASP A 22 -4.19 10.81 13.15
N ALA A 23 -3.49 11.82 13.69
CA ALA A 23 -2.40 12.49 12.99
C ALA A 23 -1.25 11.53 12.62
N PHE A 24 -0.89 10.61 13.51
CA PHE A 24 0.12 9.59 13.20
C PHE A 24 -0.33 8.66 12.05
N VAL A 25 -1.58 8.19 12.09
CA VAL A 25 -2.14 7.35 11.03
C VAL A 25 -2.14 8.08 9.68
N ASP A 26 -2.49 9.37 9.67
CA ASP A 26 -2.51 10.16 8.44
C ASP A 26 -1.09 10.38 7.87
N VAL A 27 -0.10 10.62 8.74
CA VAL A 27 1.32 10.70 8.31
C VAL A 27 1.78 9.36 7.71
N VAL A 28 1.44 8.23 8.33
CA VAL A 28 1.78 6.90 7.80
C VAL A 28 1.09 6.65 6.46
N LYS A 29 -0.19 7.05 6.30
CA LYS A 29 -0.93 6.92 5.04
C LYS A 29 -0.29 7.74 3.90
N ILE A 30 0.12 8.98 4.17
CA ILE A 30 0.80 9.84 3.19
C ILE A 30 2.10 9.22 2.70
N ILE A 31 2.86 8.58 3.59
CA ILE A 31 4.13 7.91 3.23
C ILE A 31 3.88 6.57 2.50
N THR A 32 2.83 5.85 2.86
CA THR A 32 2.52 4.53 2.30
C THR A 32 2.26 4.59 0.79
N VAL A 33 1.56 5.62 0.31
CA VAL A 33 1.19 5.74 -1.10
C VAL A 33 2.42 5.84 -2.04
N PRO A 34 3.36 6.79 -1.85
CA PRO A 34 4.60 6.84 -2.63
C PRO A 34 5.44 5.56 -2.51
N VAL A 35 5.54 5.00 -1.30
CA VAL A 35 6.33 3.79 -1.05
C VAL A 35 5.79 2.60 -1.84
N ILE A 36 4.47 2.41 -1.88
CA ILE A 36 3.83 1.35 -2.66
C ILE A 36 4.10 1.54 -4.16
N PHE A 37 3.92 2.75 -4.69
CA PHE A 37 4.18 3.04 -6.09
C PHE A 37 5.65 2.76 -6.47
N LEU A 38 6.60 3.25 -5.67
CA LEU A 38 8.04 3.03 -5.90
C LEU A 38 8.44 1.55 -5.77
N THR A 39 7.87 0.85 -4.80
CA THR A 39 8.10 -0.60 -4.62
C THR A 39 7.56 -1.39 -5.81
N MET A 40 6.40 -1.00 -6.34
CA MET A 40 5.84 -1.64 -7.52
C MET A 40 6.64 -1.30 -8.79
N ALA A 41 7.10 -0.05 -8.92
CA ALA A 41 7.99 0.39 -10.01
C ALA A 41 9.28 -0.41 -10.06
N THR A 42 9.95 -0.54 -8.92
CA THR A 42 11.18 -1.31 -8.80
C THR A 42 10.95 -2.81 -8.97
N GLY A 43 9.85 -3.35 -8.42
CA GLY A 43 9.45 -4.74 -8.57
C GLY A 43 9.20 -5.14 -10.02
N ILE A 44 8.40 -4.36 -10.76
CA ILE A 44 8.09 -4.62 -12.17
C ILE A 44 9.34 -4.42 -13.03
N ALA A 45 10.14 -3.38 -12.77
CA ALA A 45 11.35 -3.14 -13.54
C ALA A 45 12.46 -4.18 -13.31
N GLY A 46 12.44 -4.90 -12.19
CA GLY A 46 13.32 -6.05 -11.94
C GLY A 46 12.90 -7.33 -12.68
N MET A 47 11.70 -7.40 -13.23
CA MET A 47 11.11 -8.61 -13.80
C MET A 47 11.08 -8.58 -15.34
N SER A 48 12.01 -9.28 -15.98
CA SER A 48 12.18 -9.30 -17.45
C SER A 48 11.10 -10.03 -18.24
N ASP A 49 10.14 -10.65 -17.56
CA ASP A 49 9.17 -11.55 -18.21
C ASP A 49 7.79 -11.42 -17.57
N LEU A 50 6.94 -10.62 -18.21
CA LEU A 50 5.59 -10.30 -17.73
C LEU A 50 4.70 -11.56 -17.62
N GLN A 51 4.95 -12.61 -18.42
CA GLN A 51 4.22 -13.87 -18.32
C GLN A 51 4.60 -14.64 -17.05
N LYS A 52 5.85 -14.53 -16.60
CA LYS A 52 6.29 -15.09 -15.30
C LYS A 52 5.68 -14.32 -14.13
N VAL A 53 5.54 -12.99 -14.25
CA VAL A 53 4.87 -12.16 -13.23
C VAL A 53 3.46 -12.65 -12.97
N GLY A 54 2.65 -12.83 -14.01
CA GLY A 54 1.27 -13.33 -13.87
C GLY A 54 1.19 -14.70 -13.20
N ARG A 55 2.11 -15.62 -13.51
CA ARG A 55 2.16 -16.95 -12.88
C ARG A 55 2.58 -16.90 -11.41
N VAL A 56 3.55 -16.06 -11.07
CA VAL A 56 3.97 -15.86 -9.67
C VAL A 56 2.85 -15.20 -8.87
N ALA A 57 2.18 -14.19 -9.44
CA ALA A 57 1.02 -13.55 -8.83
C ALA A 57 -0.12 -14.54 -8.61
N ALA A 58 -0.43 -15.39 -9.60
CA ALA A 58 -1.47 -16.43 -9.45
C ALA A 58 -1.13 -17.43 -8.34
N LYS A 59 0.13 -17.88 -8.25
CA LYS A 59 0.58 -18.75 -7.14
C LYS A 59 0.43 -18.04 -5.80
N ALA A 60 0.87 -16.78 -5.70
CA ALA A 60 0.73 -15.98 -4.49
C ALA A 60 -0.75 -15.78 -4.10
N MET A 61 -1.64 -15.56 -5.08
CA MET A 61 -3.08 -15.44 -4.86
C MET A 61 -3.67 -16.73 -4.27
N VAL A 62 -3.26 -17.90 -4.78
CA VAL A 62 -3.68 -19.20 -4.23
C VAL A 62 -3.15 -19.39 -2.80
N TYR A 63 -1.88 -19.06 -2.53
CA TYR A 63 -1.34 -19.09 -1.16
C TYR A 63 -2.09 -18.12 -0.23
N PHE A 64 -2.38 -16.91 -0.69
CA PHE A 64 -3.10 -15.91 0.09
C PHE A 64 -4.53 -16.35 0.41
N LEU A 65 -5.27 -16.85 -0.59
CA LEU A 65 -6.62 -17.38 -0.40
C LEU A 65 -6.64 -18.53 0.60
N THR A 66 -5.78 -19.53 0.39
CA THR A 66 -5.73 -20.72 1.27
C THR A 66 -5.37 -20.34 2.71
N PHE A 67 -4.34 -19.52 2.91
CA PHE A 67 -3.93 -19.09 4.23
C PHE A 67 -4.97 -18.18 4.90
N SER A 68 -5.59 -17.26 4.16
CA SER A 68 -6.62 -16.36 4.68
C SER A 68 -7.90 -17.11 5.07
N THR A 69 -8.31 -18.10 4.27
CA THR A 69 -9.44 -18.98 4.63
C THR A 69 -9.13 -19.80 5.87
N LEU A 70 -7.92 -20.36 5.98
CA LEU A 70 -7.50 -21.07 7.20
C LEU A 70 -7.49 -20.15 8.42
N ALA A 71 -6.99 -18.91 8.28
CA ALA A 71 -7.02 -17.92 9.34
C ALA A 71 -8.45 -17.58 9.77
N LEU A 72 -9.39 -17.46 8.83
CA LEU A 72 -10.81 -17.25 9.12
C LEU A 72 -11.40 -18.44 9.87
N VAL A 73 -11.13 -19.68 9.43
CA VAL A 73 -11.60 -20.90 10.11
C VAL A 73 -11.09 -20.96 11.55
N VAL A 74 -9.79 -20.71 11.76
CA VAL A 74 -9.22 -20.67 13.12
C VAL A 74 -9.83 -19.54 13.94
N GLY A 75 -9.96 -18.34 13.38
CA GLY A 75 -10.61 -17.21 14.03
C GLY A 75 -12.05 -17.51 14.44
N LEU A 76 -12.81 -18.19 13.58
CA LEU A 76 -14.17 -18.63 13.85
C LEU A 76 -14.22 -19.67 14.97
N ILE A 77 -13.32 -20.66 14.96
CA ILE A 77 -13.23 -21.67 16.03
C ILE A 77 -12.92 -21.00 17.37
N VAL A 78 -11.92 -20.11 17.42
CA VAL A 78 -11.56 -19.39 18.65
C VAL A 78 -12.72 -18.50 19.12
N ALA A 79 -13.39 -17.80 18.21
CA ALA A 79 -14.56 -16.98 18.55
C ALA A 79 -15.71 -17.81 19.15
N ASN A 80 -15.96 -19.01 18.62
CA ASN A 80 -17.00 -19.91 19.15
C ASN A 80 -16.64 -20.51 20.51
N ILE A 81 -15.35 -20.76 20.78
CA ILE A 81 -14.87 -21.33 22.06
C ILE A 81 -14.76 -20.26 23.15
N VAL A 82 -14.09 -19.15 22.84
CA VAL A 82 -13.81 -18.08 23.81
C VAL A 82 -15.03 -17.21 24.03
N GLN A 83 -15.96 -17.18 23.07
CA GLN A 83 -17.19 -16.38 23.09
C GLN A 83 -16.92 -14.94 23.57
N PRO A 84 -16.01 -14.19 22.89
CA PRO A 84 -15.73 -12.81 23.26
C PRO A 84 -17.01 -11.97 23.15
N GLY A 85 -17.59 -11.63 24.29
CA GLY A 85 -18.90 -10.94 24.38
C GLY A 85 -19.93 -11.66 25.26
N ALA A 86 -19.71 -12.91 25.67
CA ALA A 86 -20.56 -13.57 26.65
C ALA A 86 -20.51 -12.84 28.00
N GLY A 87 -21.65 -12.34 28.48
CA GLY A 87 -21.76 -11.53 29.70
C GLY A 87 -21.81 -10.01 29.47
N LEU A 88 -21.75 -9.55 28.21
CA LEU A 88 -22.06 -8.17 27.86
C LEU A 88 -23.60 -8.01 27.91
N ASN A 89 -24.13 -7.45 29.01
CA ASN A 89 -25.56 -7.16 29.19
C ASN A 89 -26.02 -6.00 28.28
N ILE A 90 -25.85 -6.16 26.96
CA ILE A 90 -26.35 -5.24 25.94
C ILE A 90 -27.72 -5.75 25.55
N ASP A 91 -28.75 -5.04 25.99
CA ASP A 91 -30.12 -5.31 25.57
C ASP A 91 -30.27 -4.92 24.07
N PRO A 92 -30.56 -5.88 23.16
CA PRO A 92 -30.69 -5.59 21.73
C PRO A 92 -31.80 -4.58 21.43
N ALA A 93 -32.77 -4.42 22.33
CA ALA A 93 -33.88 -3.48 22.20
C ALA A 93 -33.52 -2.03 22.58
N SER A 94 -32.40 -1.81 23.30
CA SER A 94 -31.90 -0.48 23.65
C SER A 94 -30.78 0.01 22.73
N LEU A 95 -30.42 -0.76 21.70
CA LEU A 95 -29.42 -0.36 20.71
C LEU A 95 -30.03 0.65 19.73
N ASP A 96 -29.33 1.76 19.54
CA ASP A 96 -29.68 2.76 18.54
C ASP A 96 -29.51 2.17 17.13
N VAL A 97 -30.62 1.64 16.61
CA VAL A 97 -30.70 0.99 15.29
C VAL A 97 -30.38 1.99 14.17
N GLU A 98 -30.42 3.29 14.45
CA GLU A 98 -30.13 4.34 13.48
C GLU A 98 -28.64 4.39 13.12
N ALA A 99 -27.75 4.22 14.09
CA ALA A 99 -26.30 4.11 13.86
C ALA A 99 -25.91 2.83 13.10
N VAL A 100 -26.63 1.72 13.33
CA VAL A 100 -26.34 0.43 12.70
C VAL A 100 -26.89 0.33 11.28
N LYS A 101 -28.03 0.97 10.99
CA LYS A 101 -28.64 1.00 9.64
C LYS A 101 -27.69 1.48 8.55
N GLY A 102 -26.87 2.50 8.83
CA GLY A 102 -25.86 3.00 7.89
C GLY A 102 -24.84 1.91 7.54
N TYR A 103 -24.27 1.24 8.54
CA TYR A 103 -23.31 0.15 8.32
C TYR A 103 -23.92 -1.07 7.63
N VAL A 104 -25.18 -1.42 7.96
CA VAL A 104 -25.88 -2.56 7.33
C VAL A 104 -26.20 -2.28 5.86
N ALA A 105 -26.62 -1.05 5.54
CA ALA A 105 -26.84 -0.64 4.15
C ALA A 105 -25.54 -0.63 3.35
N THR A 106 -24.46 -0.04 3.90
CA THR A 106 -23.13 -0.03 3.26
C THR A 106 -22.57 -1.43 3.06
N ALA A 107 -22.79 -2.35 4.00
CA ALA A 107 -22.35 -3.74 3.86
C ALA A 107 -23.08 -4.48 2.72
N HIS A 108 -24.35 -4.17 2.48
CA HIS A 108 -25.12 -4.77 1.38
C HIS A 108 -24.77 -4.20 0.01
N GLU A 109 -24.27 -2.96 -0.06
CA GLU A 109 -23.84 -2.31 -1.31
C GLU A 109 -22.42 -2.68 -1.75
N GLN A 110 -21.62 -3.31 -0.87
CA GLN A 110 -20.31 -3.88 -1.22
C GLN A 110 -20.47 -5.19 -2.02
N SER A 111 -21.09 -5.08 -3.19
CA SER A 111 -21.07 -6.13 -4.21
C SER A 111 -19.67 -6.24 -4.82
N VAL A 112 -19.34 -7.43 -5.34
CA VAL A 112 -18.11 -7.68 -6.11
C VAL A 112 -17.98 -6.69 -7.28
N THR A 113 -19.10 -6.31 -7.90
CA THR A 113 -19.13 -5.33 -8.99
C THR A 113 -18.70 -3.95 -8.52
N SER A 114 -19.20 -3.48 -7.37
CA SER A 114 -18.82 -2.20 -6.78
C SER A 114 -17.35 -2.21 -6.36
N PHE A 115 -16.87 -3.32 -5.80
CA PHE A 115 -15.46 -3.49 -5.46
C PHE A 115 -14.56 -3.38 -6.69
N LEU A 116 -14.90 -4.06 -7.79
CA LEU A 116 -14.11 -3.99 -9.04
C LEU A 116 -14.14 -2.59 -9.67
N MET A 117 -15.28 -1.89 -9.63
CA MET A 117 -15.36 -0.52 -10.13
C MET A 117 -14.51 0.45 -9.31
N ASN A 118 -14.44 0.25 -7.98
CA ASN A 118 -13.60 1.06 -7.10
C ASN A 118 -12.09 0.85 -7.30
N ILE A 119 -11.67 -0.20 -8.02
CA ILE A 119 -10.25 -0.40 -8.38
C ILE A 119 -9.80 0.64 -9.41
N ILE A 120 -10.72 1.08 -10.28
CA ILE A 120 -10.41 2.02 -11.35
C ILE A 120 -10.61 3.44 -10.80
N PRO A 121 -9.54 4.21 -10.55
CA PRO A 121 -9.69 5.56 -10.04
C PRO A 121 -10.35 6.46 -11.08
N SER A 122 -11.19 7.39 -10.63
CA SER A 122 -11.80 8.39 -11.49
C SER A 122 -10.76 9.32 -12.15
N THR A 123 -9.64 9.57 -11.45
CA THR A 123 -8.50 10.35 -11.96
C THR A 123 -7.16 9.79 -11.46
N ILE A 124 -6.06 10.13 -12.14
CA ILE A 124 -4.71 9.75 -11.68
C ILE A 124 -4.43 10.36 -10.30
N ALA A 125 -4.77 11.63 -10.09
CA ALA A 125 -4.49 12.34 -8.86
C ALA A 125 -5.29 11.79 -7.66
N SER A 126 -6.55 11.39 -7.86
CA SER A 126 -7.39 10.84 -6.78
C SER A 126 -6.81 9.56 -6.21
N ALA A 127 -6.23 8.68 -7.05
CA ALA A 127 -5.59 7.47 -6.57
C ALA A 127 -4.46 7.76 -5.55
N PHE A 128 -3.67 8.81 -5.78
CA PHE A 128 -2.59 9.19 -4.86
C PHE A 128 -3.06 10.05 -3.69
N ALA A 129 -4.13 10.83 -3.87
CA ALA A 129 -4.63 11.76 -2.85
C ALA A 129 -5.57 11.10 -1.83
N GLU A 130 -6.40 10.16 -2.27
CA GLU A 130 -7.39 9.48 -1.43
C GLU A 130 -6.78 8.35 -0.60
N GLY A 131 -5.57 7.90 -0.97
CA GLY A 131 -4.83 6.88 -0.24
C GLY A 131 -5.41 5.47 -0.37
N ASP A 132 -6.28 5.23 -1.36
CA ASP A 132 -6.77 3.89 -1.65
C ASP A 132 -5.64 3.03 -2.23
N ILE A 133 -5.15 2.11 -1.41
CA ILE A 133 -4.05 1.22 -1.74
C ILE A 133 -4.34 0.43 -3.03
N LEU A 134 -5.59 0.00 -3.24
CA LEU A 134 -5.95 -0.84 -4.38
C LEU A 134 -5.92 -0.04 -5.69
N GLN A 135 -6.41 1.20 -5.66
CA GLN A 135 -6.33 2.11 -6.80
C GLN A 135 -4.88 2.46 -7.16
N VAL A 136 -4.05 2.74 -6.15
CA VAL A 136 -2.61 3.01 -6.34
C VAL A 136 -1.91 1.80 -6.96
N LEU A 137 -2.19 0.59 -6.47
CA LEU A 137 -1.61 -0.65 -7.03
C LEU A 137 -2.01 -0.86 -8.49
N PHE A 138 -3.30 -0.70 -8.81
CA PHE A 138 -3.80 -0.85 -10.18
C PHE A 138 -3.16 0.17 -11.12
N LEU A 139 -3.16 1.44 -10.74
CA LEU A 139 -2.57 2.52 -11.52
C LEU A 139 -1.07 2.34 -11.67
N SER A 140 -0.37 1.88 -10.63
CA SER A 140 1.07 1.58 -10.70
C SER A 140 1.34 0.55 -11.79
N VAL A 141 0.67 -0.60 -11.76
CA VAL A 141 0.88 -1.68 -12.75
C VAL A 141 0.56 -1.18 -14.18
N LEU A 142 -0.54 -0.46 -14.36
CA LEU A 142 -0.98 0.05 -15.66
C LEU A 142 -0.04 1.13 -16.21
N PHE A 143 0.30 2.13 -15.40
CA PHE A 143 1.18 3.24 -15.81
C PHE A 143 2.61 2.77 -16.07
N LEU A 144 3.14 1.87 -15.23
CA LEU A 144 4.49 1.32 -15.40
C LEU A 144 4.58 0.36 -16.59
N SER A 145 3.54 -0.43 -16.88
CA SER A 145 3.58 -1.30 -18.07
C SER A 145 3.50 -0.51 -19.38
N ILE A 146 2.63 0.52 -19.43
CA ILE A 146 2.39 1.30 -20.66
C ILE A 146 3.44 2.40 -20.86
N LEU A 147 3.59 3.30 -19.89
CA LEU A 147 4.39 4.53 -20.08
C LEU A 147 5.89 4.23 -20.02
N PHE A 148 6.30 3.42 -19.04
CA PHE A 148 7.68 2.96 -18.91
C PHE A 148 8.08 2.01 -20.06
N GLY A 149 7.16 1.15 -20.51
CA GLY A 149 7.35 0.33 -21.71
C GLY A 149 7.53 1.17 -22.99
N ALA A 150 6.71 2.21 -23.18
CA ALA A 150 6.77 3.10 -24.33
C ALA A 150 8.07 3.95 -24.34
N VAL A 151 8.43 4.58 -23.21
CA VAL A 151 9.64 5.42 -23.08
C VAL A 151 10.91 4.62 -23.37
N CYS A 152 10.98 3.37 -22.91
CA CYS A 152 12.13 2.49 -23.18
C CYS A 152 12.20 2.05 -24.64
N ARG A 153 11.03 1.85 -25.29
CA ARG A 153 10.98 1.55 -26.72
C ARG A 153 11.40 2.75 -27.57
N TYR A 154 11.08 3.98 -27.16
CA TYR A 154 11.50 5.21 -27.83
C TYR A 154 13.00 5.53 -27.68
N ASN A 155 13.61 5.23 -26.53
CA ASN A 155 15.04 5.52 -26.29
C ASN A 155 16.01 4.43 -26.76
N GLY A 156 15.51 3.34 -27.36
CA GLY A 156 16.34 2.21 -27.82
C GLY A 156 17.13 1.49 -26.71
N ARG A 157 16.93 1.88 -25.45
CA ARG A 157 17.57 1.33 -24.26
C ARG A 157 16.53 0.56 -23.46
N SER A 158 16.85 -0.67 -23.09
CA SER A 158 15.93 -1.49 -22.29
C SER A 158 15.73 -0.86 -20.91
N LEU A 159 14.48 -0.90 -20.42
CA LEU A 159 14.13 -0.51 -19.05
C LEU A 159 15.05 -1.18 -18.01
N PHE A 160 15.37 -2.44 -18.31
CA PHE A 160 16.27 -3.29 -17.55
C PHE A 160 17.70 -2.74 -17.48
N SER A 161 18.18 -2.02 -18.49
CA SER A 161 19.51 -1.42 -18.44
C SER A 161 19.55 -0.23 -17.49
N LEU A 162 18.50 0.60 -17.46
CA LEU A 162 18.47 1.82 -16.66
C LEU A 162 18.20 1.51 -15.18
N VAL A 163 17.30 0.57 -14.90
CA VAL A 163 17.06 0.11 -13.52
C VAL A 163 18.25 -0.68 -12.99
N ARG A 164 18.90 -1.53 -13.78
CA ARG A 164 20.14 -2.20 -13.37
C ARG A 164 21.29 -1.20 -13.16
N TYR A 165 21.25 -0.07 -13.86
CA TYR A 165 22.23 1.01 -13.72
C TYR A 165 22.06 1.82 -12.43
N ILE A 166 20.83 2.04 -11.95
CA ILE A 166 20.54 2.82 -10.72
C ILE A 166 20.25 1.90 -9.51
N LYS A 167 20.24 0.57 -9.68
CA LYS A 167 19.89 -0.40 -8.63
C LYS A 167 20.74 -0.23 -7.36
N ASP A 168 22.04 -0.03 -7.53
CA ASP A 168 22.96 0.08 -6.40
C ASP A 168 22.68 1.37 -5.60
N GLU A 169 22.31 2.45 -6.29
CA GLU A 169 21.91 3.73 -5.72
C GLU A 169 20.53 3.66 -5.05
N LEU A 170 19.58 2.91 -5.62
CA LEU A 170 18.27 2.66 -5.02
C LEU A 170 18.39 1.87 -3.71
N LEU A 171 19.29 0.89 -3.66
CA LEU A 171 19.62 0.15 -2.44
C LEU A 171 20.38 1.04 -1.43
N LEU A 172 21.30 1.86 -1.92
CA LEU A 172 22.00 2.86 -1.10
C LEU A 172 21.04 3.89 -0.52
N ALA A 173 20.02 4.33 -1.28
CA ALA A 173 19.06 5.34 -0.85
C ALA A 173 18.20 4.90 0.34
N MET A 174 18.01 3.59 0.52
CA MET A 174 17.36 3.02 1.70
C MET A 174 18.23 3.12 2.95
N SER A 175 19.55 3.27 2.80
CA SER A 175 20.53 3.35 3.90
C SER A 175 21.09 4.77 4.11
N SER A 176 21.23 5.57 3.05
CA SER A 176 21.67 6.96 3.06
C SER A 176 21.29 7.65 1.74
N SER A 177 20.37 8.61 1.81
CA SER A 177 19.95 9.38 0.62
C SER A 177 21.08 10.23 0.02
N GLU A 178 22.04 10.69 0.82
CA GLU A 178 23.17 11.52 0.36
C GLU A 178 24.21 10.70 -0.41
N ALA A 179 24.52 9.48 0.07
CA ALA A 179 25.44 8.58 -0.63
C ALA A 179 24.85 8.08 -1.96
N ALA A 180 23.52 7.88 -2.01
CA ALA A 180 22.83 7.54 -3.24
C ALA A 180 22.88 8.68 -4.27
N LEU A 181 22.68 9.93 -3.83
CA LEU A 181 22.71 11.11 -4.71
C LEU A 181 24.09 11.30 -5.35
N ALA A 182 25.16 11.20 -4.54
CA ALA A 182 26.54 11.33 -5.01
C ALA A 182 26.92 10.27 -6.06
N SER A 183 26.55 9.01 -5.81
CA SER A 183 26.80 7.90 -6.74
C SER A 183 25.99 8.02 -8.03
N LEU A 184 24.76 8.53 -7.94
CA LEU A 184 23.91 8.82 -9.10
C LEU A 184 24.53 9.90 -9.99
N MET A 185 25.02 10.99 -9.38
CA MET A 185 25.69 12.07 -10.10
C MET A 185 26.91 11.56 -10.88
N GLU A 186 27.80 10.80 -10.23
CA GLU A 186 28.99 10.25 -10.88
C GLU A 186 28.64 9.32 -12.06
N LYS A 187 27.56 8.53 -11.93
CA LYS A 187 27.05 7.68 -13.00
C LYS A 187 26.47 8.51 -14.15
N MET A 188 25.62 9.50 -13.87
CA MET A 188 25.05 10.35 -14.92
C MET A 188 26.14 11.07 -15.73
N GLU A 189 27.21 11.50 -15.08
CA GLU A 189 28.37 12.11 -15.75
C GLU A 189 29.11 11.11 -16.66
N LYS A 190 29.38 9.89 -16.17
CA LYS A 190 29.94 8.79 -16.97
C LYS A 190 29.05 8.36 -18.14
N ALA A 191 27.74 8.55 -18.03
CA ALA A 191 26.78 8.29 -19.10
C ALA A 191 26.71 9.40 -20.17
N GLY A 192 27.48 10.48 -19.99
CA GLY A 192 27.59 11.59 -20.95
C GLY A 192 26.76 12.82 -20.60
N ALA A 193 26.20 12.91 -19.39
CA ALA A 193 25.53 14.13 -18.94
C ALA A 193 26.57 15.20 -18.55
N THR A 194 26.40 16.40 -19.08
CA THR A 194 27.32 17.53 -18.83
C THR A 194 27.35 17.88 -17.34
N HIS A 195 28.54 18.14 -16.80
CA HIS A 195 28.78 18.46 -15.38
C HIS A 195 27.88 19.59 -14.82
N SER A 196 27.42 20.49 -15.69
CA SER A 196 26.49 21.60 -15.38
C SER A 196 25.04 21.16 -15.08
N VAL A 197 24.62 19.98 -15.57
CA VAL A 197 23.26 19.44 -15.36
C VAL A 197 23.20 18.50 -14.16
N VAL A 198 24.34 17.90 -13.82
CA VAL A 198 24.45 16.87 -12.79
C VAL A 198 24.84 17.46 -11.44
N GLY A 199 25.60 18.57 -11.41
CA GLY A 199 26.00 19.29 -10.21
C GLY A 199 25.20 20.57 -9.99
N LEU A 200 23.98 20.44 -9.46
CA LEU A 200 23.22 21.54 -8.85
C LEU A 200 22.80 21.16 -7.44
#